data_AF-A0A955QL02-F1
#
_entry.id   AF-A0A955QL02-F1
#
_cell.length_a   1.000
_cell.length_b   1.000
_cell.length_c   1.000
_cell.angle_alpha   90.00
_cell.angle_beta   90.00
_cell.angle_gamma   90.00
#
_symmetry.space_group_name_H-M   'P 1'
#
loop_
_entity.id
_entity.type
_entity.pdbx_description
1 polymer ?
#
loop_
_entity_poly.entity_id
_entity_poly.type
_entity_poly.pdbx_seq_one_letter_code
_entity_poly.pdbx_strand_id
1 'polypeptide(L)' 'MGRTANCYDNAVTESFFHTLKVELVHRERYITRREAQSCIFQYIETYYNRQRRHSAIGYQIP' A
#
# COMPACT_ATOMS: atom_id res chain seq x y z
N MET A 1 -13.17 -12.57 -20.43
CA MET A 1 -12.45 -13.73 -19.84
C MET A 1 -11.22 -13.21 -19.12
N GLY A 2 -11.26 -13.19 -17.78
CA GLY A 2 -10.13 -12.81 -16.94
C GLY A 2 -9.02 -13.85 -17.00
N ARG A 3 -7.78 -13.40 -17.14
CA ARG A 3 -6.61 -14.29 -17.07
C ARG A 3 -6.34 -14.60 -15.61
N THR A 4 -6.56 -15.86 -15.25
CA THR A 4 -6.13 -16.45 -13.98
C THR A 4 -4.60 -16.39 -13.89
N ALA A 5 -4.11 -15.81 -12.80
CA ALA A 5 -2.71 -15.86 -12.34
C ALA A 5 -1.66 -15.28 -13.29
N ASN A 6 -1.49 -13.95 -13.24
CA ASN A 6 -0.16 -13.36 -13.45
C ASN A 6 0.43 -13.09 -12.06
N CYS A 7 1.39 -13.89 -11.63
CA CYS A 7 2.03 -13.81 -10.32
C CYS A 7 2.64 -12.41 -10.08
N TYR A 8 3.07 -11.74 -11.15
CA TYR A 8 3.61 -10.39 -11.10
C TYR A 8 2.55 -9.30 -10.84
N ASP A 9 1.31 -9.53 -11.28
CA ASP A 9 0.19 -8.59 -11.05
C ASP A 9 -0.24 -8.62 -9.58
N ASN A 10 -0.24 -9.81 -8.96
CA ASN A 10 -0.46 -9.94 -7.52
C ASN A 10 0.76 -9.50 -6.70
N ALA A 11 2.00 -9.70 -7.17
CA ALA A 11 3.20 -9.36 -6.41
C ALA A 11 3.29 -7.88 -6.01
N VAL A 12 2.88 -6.96 -6.91
CA VAL A 12 2.84 -5.51 -6.61
C VAL A 12 1.78 -5.23 -5.53
N THR A 13 0.61 -5.86 -5.66
CA THR A 13 -0.51 -5.72 -4.74
C THR A 13 -0.18 -6.32 -3.35
N GLU A 14 0.44 -7.50 -3.30
CA GLU A 14 0.90 -8.15 -2.07
C GLU A 14 1.99 -7.32 -1.37
N SER A 15 2.94 -6.76 -2.14
CA SER A 15 3.99 -5.88 -1.60
C SER A 15 3.40 -4.59 -1.00
N PHE A 16 2.38 -4.01 -1.65
CA PHE A 16 1.63 -2.87 -1.13
C PHE A 16 0.96 -3.22 0.20
N PHE A 17 0.17 -4.29 0.26
CA PHE A 17 -0.55 -4.68 1.47
C PHE A 17 0.36 -5.10 2.62
N HIS A 18 1.50 -5.74 2.31
CA HIS A 18 2.52 -6.03 3.31
C HIS A 18 3.06 -4.73 3.93
N THR A 19 3.45 -3.78 3.08
CA THR A 19 3.97 -2.49 3.51
C THR A 19 2.93 -1.74 4.36
N LEU A 20 1.70 -1.60 3.85
CA LEU A 20 0.63 -0.89 4.52
C LEU A 20 0.38 -1.47 5.91
N LYS A 21 0.43 -2.80 6.05
CA LYS A 21 0.28 -3.44 7.36
C LYS A 21 1.44 -3.14 8.30
N VAL A 22 2.68 -3.22 7.83
CA VAL A 22 3.88 -2.97 8.64
C VAL A 22 3.99 -1.52 9.09
N GLU A 23 3.76 -0.57 8.18
CA GLU A 23 4.00 0.85 8.45
C GLU A 23 2.80 1.53 9.12
N LEU A 24 1.57 1.10 8.83
CA LEU A 24 0.34 1.76 9.29
C LEU A 24 -0.47 0.91 10.28
N VAL A 25 -0.76 -0.35 9.95
CA VAL A 25 -1.70 -1.19 10.76
C VAL A 25 -1.06 -1.74 12.03
N HIS A 26 0.23 -2.08 11.99
CA HIS A 26 0.94 -2.60 13.16
C HIS A 26 1.39 -1.50 14.14
N ARG A 27 1.42 -0.24 13.70
CA ARG A 27 1.83 0.91 14.52
C ARG A 27 0.68 1.69 15.15
N GLU A 28 -0.53 1.60 14.59
CA GLU A 28 -1.71 2.31 15.10
C GLU A 28 -2.85 1.36 15.50
N ARG A 29 -3.61 1.76 16.52
CA ARG A 29 -4.86 1.09 16.92
C ARG A 29 -6.05 1.94 16.49
N TYR A 30 -6.76 1.46 15.48
CA TYR A 30 -7.99 2.13 15.02
C TYR A 30 -9.18 1.72 15.89
N ILE A 31 -9.88 2.71 16.43
CA ILE A 31 -11.10 2.50 17.21
C ILE A 31 -12.29 2.34 16.28
N THR A 32 -12.29 3.07 15.16
CA THR A 32 -13.38 3.03 14.18
C THR A 32 -12.88 2.71 12.76
N ARG A 33 -13.74 2.06 11.97
CA ARG A 33 -13.44 1.76 10.56
C ARG A 33 -13.23 3.03 9.72
N ARG A 34 -13.92 4.12 10.06
CA ARG A 34 -13.79 5.43 9.38
C ARG A 34 -12.41 6.05 9.60
N GLU A 35 -11.88 5.98 10.82
CA GLU A 35 -10.50 6.40 11.12
C GLU A 35 -9.50 5.62 10.28
N ALA A 36 -9.61 4.28 10.29
CA ALA A 36 -8.72 3.43 9.50
C ALA A 36 -8.76 3.80 8.02
N GLN A 37 -9.95 4.06 7.46
CA GLN A 37 -10.10 4.49 6.07
C GLN A 37 -9.42 5.84 5.80
N SER A 38 -9.59 6.82 6.69
CA SER A 38 -8.96 8.13 6.54
C SER A 38 -7.43 8.05 6.64
N CYS A 39 -6.90 7.29 7.60
CA CYS A 39 -5.45 7.08 7.73
C CYS A 39 -4.87 6.37 6.51
N ILE A 40 -5.55 5.33 5.99
CA ILE A 40 -5.12 4.64 4.78
C ILE A 40 -5.12 5.60 3.58
N PHE A 41 -6.16 6.42 3.42
CA PHE A 41 -6.25 7.39 2.34
C PHE A 41 -5.09 8.41 2.40
N GLN A 42 -4.89 9.00 3.58
CA GLN A 42 -3.80 9.95 3.81
C GLN A 42 -2.43 9.32 3.55
N TYR A 43 -2.23 8.08 3.98
CA TYR A 43 -1.00 7.33 3.75
C TYR A 43 -0.73 7.13 2.26
N ILE A 44 -1.75 6.75 1.49
CA ILE A 44 -1.61 6.54 0.03
C ILE A 44 -1.27 7.87 -0.67
N GLU A 45 -2.02 8.93 -0.39
CA GLU A 45 -1.86 10.22 -1.07
C GLU A 45 -0.60 10.98 -0.65
N THR A 46 -0.26 10.97 0.64
CA THR A 46 0.80 11.84 1.19
C THR A 46 2.15 11.15 1.22
N TYR A 47 2.19 9.83 1.43
CA TYR A 47 3.44 9.10 1.64
C TYR A 47 3.73 8.14 0.48
N TYR A 48 2.81 7.22 0.20
CA TYR A 48 3.04 6.14 -0.78
C TYR A 48 3.29 6.66 -2.20
N ASN A 49 2.46 7.61 -2.66
CA ASN A 49 2.58 8.17 -4.01
C ASN A 49 3.52 9.38 -4.09
N ARG A 50 3.82 10.07 -2.99
CA ARG A 50 4.60 11.33 -3.03
C ARG A 50 6.02 11.24 -2.51
N GLN A 51 6.34 10.24 -1.69
CA GLN A 51 7.64 10.17 -1.01
C GLN A 51 8.28 8.79 -1.10
N ARG A 52 7.48 7.73 -1.16
CA ARG A 52 8.01 6.37 -1.15
C ARG A 52 8.61 6.01 -2.50
N ARG A 53 9.88 5.61 -2.46
CA ARG A 53 10.58 5.05 -3.61
C ARG A 53 10.20 3.58 -3.77
N HIS A 54 9.66 3.22 -4.93
CA HIS A 54 9.25 1.84 -5.20
C HIS A 54 10.37 1.12 -5.94
N SER A 55 10.92 0.07 -5.31
CA SER A 55 11.94 -0.79 -5.91
C SER A 55 11.48 -1.41 -7.23
N ALA A 56 10.18 -1.67 -7.39
CA ALA A 56 9.57 -2.19 -8.60
C ALA A 56 9.74 -1.27 -9.83
N ILE A 57 9.91 0.04 -9.64
CA ILE A 57 10.14 1.03 -10.72
C ILE A 57 11.54 1.66 -10.63
N GLY A 58 12.52 0.93 -10.09
CA GLY A 58 13.90 1.42 -9.99
C GLY A 58 14.10 2.48 -8.93
N TYR A 59 13.40 2.37 -7.80
CA TYR A 59 13.47 3.32 -6.67
C TYR A 59 13.02 4.74 -7.04
N GLN A 60 12.10 4.86 -7.98
CA GLN A 60 11.44 6.12 -8.30
C GLN A 60 10.17 6.28 -7.46
N ILE A 61 9.76 7.54 -7.29
CA ILE A 61 8.45 7.90 -6.74
C ILE A 61 7.48 7.81 -7.94
N PRO A 62 6.32 7.14 -7.80
CA PRO A 62 5.45 6.84 -8.92
C PRO A 62 4.68 8.07 -9.42
#